data_AF-A0A2G9S1T8-F1
#
_entry.id   AF-A0A2G9S1T8-F1
#
_cell.length_a   1.000
_cell.length_b   1.000
_cell.length_c   1.000
_cell.angle_alpha   90.00
_cell.angle_beta   90.00
_cell.angle_gamma   90.00
#
_symmetry.space_group_name_H-M   'P 1'
#
loop_
_entity.id
_entity.type
_entity.pdbx_description
1 polymer ?
#
loop_
_entity_poly.entity_id
_entity_poly.type
_entity_poly.pdbx_seq_one_letter_code
_entity_poly.pdbx_strand_id
1 'polypeptide(L)'
;MRTDSSNYSPVNMWNVGCQIVALNFQTPCAEMDVYQGKFRDNAFCGYVLKPSFLRSNQSKFNPKSIQDGEWWTPKKLNIMVISGQQLPKLNKKKSSIVDPFVSVEILGVARDNDKKQTKVRDNNGFNPMWNEHFEFEIDVPALAMVRFLVEDYDVSSRNDFVGQYTVPLTSLQL
;
A
#
# COMPACT_ATOMS: atom_id res chain seq x y z
N MET A 1 17.96 -1.87 16.70
CA MET A 1 17.95 -3.34 16.61
C MET A 1 16.49 -3.80 16.66
N ARG A 2 16.08 -4.84 15.92
CA ARG A 2 14.67 -5.28 15.82
C ARG A 2 14.42 -6.54 16.66
N THR A 3 14.72 -6.46 17.95
CA THR A 3 14.56 -7.58 18.90
C THR A 3 13.09 -7.91 19.19
N ASP A 4 12.19 -6.97 18.87
CA ASP A 4 10.73 -7.09 18.95
C ASP A 4 10.11 -7.78 17.71
N SER A 5 10.93 -8.26 16.76
CA SER A 5 10.48 -8.79 15.48
C SER A 5 9.74 -7.78 14.58
N SER A 6 9.92 -6.48 14.79
CA SER A 6 9.42 -5.45 13.85
C SER A 6 10.02 -5.64 12.46
N ASN A 7 9.32 -5.18 11.41
CA ASN A 7 9.76 -5.31 10.01
C ASN A 7 10.24 -3.99 9.42
N TYR A 8 11.13 -4.08 8.44
CA TYR A 8 11.54 -2.95 7.59
C TYR A 8 10.76 -2.98 6.28
N SER A 9 10.66 -1.83 5.60
CA SER A 9 9.96 -1.76 4.32
C SER A 9 10.65 -2.64 3.26
N PRO A 10 9.94 -3.64 2.70
CA PRO A 10 10.52 -4.49 1.67
C PRO A 10 10.64 -3.79 0.31
N VAL A 11 9.85 -2.74 0.08
CA VAL A 11 9.82 -1.95 -1.18
C VAL A 11 11.19 -1.37 -1.50
N ASN A 12 11.88 -0.82 -0.49
CA ASN A 12 13.23 -0.26 -0.65
C ASN A 12 14.23 -1.30 -1.19
N MET A 13 14.09 -2.56 -0.77
CA MET A 13 14.97 -3.64 -1.22
C MET A 13 14.58 -4.12 -2.62
N TRP A 14 13.28 -4.22 -2.92
CA TRP A 14 12.82 -4.60 -4.26
C TRP A 14 13.16 -3.55 -5.32
N ASN A 15 13.15 -2.26 -4.98
CA ASN A 15 13.52 -1.17 -5.87
C ASN A 15 14.96 -1.27 -6.37
N VAL A 16 15.86 -1.93 -5.64
CA VAL A 16 17.24 -2.20 -6.09
C VAL A 16 17.41 -3.64 -6.60
N GLY A 17 16.32 -4.37 -6.76
CA GLY A 17 16.31 -5.70 -7.36
C GLY A 17 16.60 -6.87 -6.41
N CYS A 18 16.72 -6.63 -5.09
CA CYS A 18 16.88 -7.70 -4.10
C CYS A 18 15.69 -8.65 -4.13
N GLN A 19 15.95 -9.96 -4.26
CA GLN A 19 14.92 -10.99 -4.39
C GLN A 19 14.52 -11.66 -3.07
N ILE A 20 15.49 -12.02 -2.22
CA ILE A 20 15.23 -12.69 -0.93
C ILE A 20 15.20 -11.60 0.16
N VAL A 21 14.05 -10.93 0.27
CA VAL A 21 13.81 -9.89 1.28
C VAL A 21 13.11 -10.54 2.47
N ALA A 22 13.91 -11.00 3.44
CA ALA A 22 13.39 -11.72 4.60
C ALA A 22 12.74 -10.77 5.61
N LEU A 23 11.47 -11.06 5.94
CA LEU A 23 10.70 -10.38 6.98
C LEU A 23 10.28 -11.37 8.07
N ASN A 24 9.94 -10.85 9.24
CA ASN A 24 9.31 -11.59 10.34
C ASN A 24 7.83 -11.79 10.03
N PHE A 25 7.46 -12.94 9.44
CA PHE A 25 6.10 -13.26 8.98
C PHE A 25 5.05 -13.27 10.09
N GLN A 26 5.46 -13.52 11.34
CA GLN A 26 4.59 -13.54 12.50
C GLN A 26 4.10 -12.15 12.94
N THR A 27 4.71 -11.07 12.45
CA THR A 27 4.42 -9.71 12.89
C THR A 27 3.39 -9.06 11.98
N PRO A 28 2.13 -8.86 12.44
CA PRO A 28 1.15 -8.10 11.69
C PRO A 28 1.53 -6.62 11.67
N CYS A 29 1.91 -6.11 10.51
CA CYS A 29 2.32 -4.72 10.32
C CYS A 29 2.19 -4.30 8.86
N ALA A 30 2.28 -3.00 8.59
CA ALA A 30 2.17 -2.45 7.24
C ALA A 30 3.18 -3.06 6.26
N GLU A 31 4.40 -3.35 6.71
CA GLU A 31 5.43 -3.99 5.88
C GLU A 31 5.01 -5.39 5.43
N MET A 32 4.33 -6.15 6.31
CA MET A 32 3.83 -7.49 5.98
C MET A 32 2.60 -7.42 5.08
N ASP A 33 1.73 -6.43 5.25
CA ASP A 33 0.60 -6.17 4.34
C ASP A 33 1.08 -5.97 2.91
N VAL A 34 2.14 -5.16 2.74
CA VAL A 34 2.76 -4.87 1.44
C VAL A 34 3.47 -6.10 0.90
N TYR A 35 4.17 -6.85 1.76
CA TYR A 35 4.78 -8.12 1.39
C TYR A 35 3.78 -9.10 0.80
N GLN A 36 2.71 -9.40 1.56
CA GLN A 36 1.67 -10.30 1.11
C GLN A 36 0.96 -9.76 -0.13
N GLY A 37 0.66 -8.45 -0.18
CA GLY A 37 0.06 -7.79 -1.33
C GLY A 37 0.84 -8.03 -2.62
N LYS A 38 2.17 -7.91 -2.59
CA LYS A 38 3.02 -8.18 -3.75
C LYS A 38 2.95 -9.63 -4.19
N PHE A 39 3.07 -10.56 -3.25
CA PHE A 39 3.11 -11.99 -3.56
C PHE A 39 1.74 -12.62 -3.75
N ARG A 40 0.64 -11.86 -3.67
CA ARG A 40 -0.65 -12.30 -4.23
C ARG A 40 -0.60 -12.42 -5.75
N ASP A 41 0.22 -11.57 -6.37
CA ASP A 41 0.44 -11.62 -7.81
C ASP A 41 1.07 -12.95 -8.23
N ASN A 42 0.89 -13.31 -9.50
CA ASN A 42 1.30 -14.60 -10.03
C ASN A 42 0.77 -15.79 -9.20
N ALA A 43 -0.52 -15.72 -8.86
CA ALA A 43 -1.29 -16.78 -8.20
C ALA A 43 -0.69 -17.30 -6.88
N PHE A 44 -0.13 -16.41 -6.05
CA PHE A 44 0.40 -16.75 -4.73
C PHE A 44 1.54 -17.78 -4.74
N CYS A 45 2.22 -18.00 -5.87
CA CYS A 45 3.26 -19.04 -5.94
C CYS A 45 4.57 -18.68 -5.21
N GLY A 46 4.69 -17.47 -4.67
CA GLY A 46 5.89 -16.97 -3.98
C GLY A 46 6.97 -16.40 -4.91
N TYR A 47 6.76 -16.45 -6.23
CA TYR A 47 7.69 -15.91 -7.22
C TYR A 47 6.98 -14.90 -8.13
N VAL A 48 7.51 -13.68 -8.20
CA VAL A 48 7.01 -12.62 -9.10
C VAL A 48 8.17 -12.15 -9.97
N LEU A 49 7.99 -12.17 -11.29
CA LEU A 49 9.03 -11.80 -12.23
C LEU A 49 9.35 -10.30 -12.10
N LYS A 50 10.63 -9.96 -11.95
CA LYS A 50 11.08 -8.56 -11.90
C LYS A 50 10.88 -7.85 -13.25
N PRO A 51 10.65 -6.52 -13.25
CA PRO A 51 10.70 -5.71 -14.47
C PRO A 51 12.00 -5.94 -15.26
N SER A 52 11.93 -5.81 -16.58
CA SER A 52 13.06 -5.99 -17.52
C SER A 52 14.30 -5.20 -17.11
N PHE A 53 14.14 -3.93 -16.74
CA PHE A 53 15.23 -3.06 -16.30
C PHE A 53 15.89 -3.49 -14.98
N LEU A 54 15.28 -4.38 -14.17
CA LEU A 54 15.91 -5.02 -12.99
C LEU A 54 16.48 -6.42 -13.29
N ARG A 55 16.43 -6.86 -14.55
CA ARG A 55 16.99 -8.13 -15.04
C ARG A 55 18.16 -7.92 -16.01
N SER A 56 18.29 -6.73 -16.59
CA SER A 56 19.38 -6.39 -17.53
C SER A 56 20.65 -5.91 -16.82
N ASN A 57 21.79 -6.51 -17.13
CA ASN A 57 23.11 -6.08 -16.65
C ASN A 57 23.55 -4.72 -17.23
N GLN A 58 22.90 -4.27 -18.30
CA GLN A 58 23.18 -2.97 -18.94
C GLN A 58 22.34 -1.84 -18.35
N SER A 59 21.36 -2.16 -17.50
CA SER A 59 20.47 -1.19 -16.90
C SER A 59 21.23 -0.12 -16.12
N LYS A 60 20.80 1.13 -16.29
CA LYS A 60 21.28 2.29 -15.53
C LYS A 60 20.24 2.76 -14.50
N PHE A 61 19.22 1.95 -14.25
CA PHE A 61 18.17 2.29 -13.30
C PHE A 61 18.75 2.52 -11.90
N ASN A 62 18.41 3.66 -11.31
CA ASN A 62 18.74 3.98 -9.94
C ASN A 62 17.49 4.56 -9.24
N PRO A 63 16.89 3.86 -8.26
CA PRO A 63 15.65 4.31 -7.63
C PRO A 63 15.81 5.60 -6.81
N LYS A 64 17.04 6.05 -6.54
CA LYS A 64 17.33 7.32 -5.85
C LYS A 64 17.54 8.49 -6.82
N SER A 65 17.79 8.22 -8.09
CA SER A 65 18.05 9.22 -9.12
C SER A 65 17.41 8.76 -10.43
N ILE A 66 16.08 8.86 -10.47
CA ILE A 66 15.28 8.50 -11.65
C ILE A 66 15.56 9.52 -12.74
N GLN A 67 16.09 9.02 -13.86
CA GLN A 67 16.33 9.71 -15.12
C GLN A 67 15.53 9.02 -16.24
N ASP A 68 15.54 9.60 -17.44
CA ASP A 68 14.89 9.01 -18.62
C ASP A 68 15.43 7.60 -18.91
N GLY A 69 14.53 6.65 -19.15
CA GLY A 69 14.86 5.25 -19.44
C GLY A 69 13.60 4.38 -19.50
N GLU A 70 13.78 3.09 -19.78
CA GLU A 70 12.67 2.11 -19.93
C GLU A 70 11.73 2.06 -18.71
N TRP A 71 12.25 2.34 -17.51
CA TRP A 71 11.49 2.36 -16.26
C TRP A 71 10.56 3.57 -16.12
N TRP A 72 10.89 4.71 -16.76
CA TRP A 72 10.15 5.96 -16.61
C TRP A 72 8.95 5.93 -17.56
N THR A 73 7.80 5.51 -17.03
CA THR A 73 6.56 5.38 -17.79
C THR A 73 5.42 6.06 -17.05
N PRO A 74 5.44 7.41 -16.92
CA PRO A 74 4.54 8.13 -16.03
C PRO A 74 3.07 7.80 -16.26
N LYS A 75 2.33 7.61 -15.17
CA LYS A 75 0.89 7.42 -15.18
C LYS A 75 0.22 8.36 -14.18
N LYS A 76 -0.96 8.84 -14.56
CA LYS A 76 -1.91 9.47 -13.62
C LYS A 76 -2.91 8.43 -13.15
N LEU A 77 -2.94 8.17 -11.86
CA LEU A 77 -3.87 7.25 -11.22
C LEU A 77 -4.95 8.06 -10.51
N ASN A 78 -6.19 7.90 -10.95
CA ASN A 78 -7.37 8.53 -10.34
C ASN A 78 -8.12 7.49 -9.52
N ILE A 79 -8.30 7.75 -8.22
CA ILE A 79 -8.99 6.87 -7.29
C ILE A 79 -10.15 7.64 -6.68
N MET A 80 -11.36 7.08 -6.81
CA MET A 80 -12.54 7.56 -6.11
C MET A 80 -12.86 6.60 -4.96
N VAL A 81 -12.73 7.07 -3.71
CA VAL A 81 -13.23 6.35 -2.56
C VAL A 81 -14.72 6.66 -2.41
N ILE A 82 -15.55 5.76 -2.93
CA ILE A 82 -17.01 5.92 -2.97
C ILE A 82 -17.61 5.68 -1.59
N SER A 83 -17.48 4.46 -1.07
CA SER A 83 -18.13 4.01 0.16
C SER A 83 -17.43 2.77 0.75
N GLY A 84 -17.78 2.42 1.99
CA GLY A 84 -17.39 1.17 2.65
C GLY A 84 -18.63 0.36 3.01
N GLN A 85 -18.46 -0.95 3.25
CA GLN A 85 -19.56 -1.84 3.59
C GLN A 85 -19.14 -2.76 4.74
N GLN A 86 -19.97 -2.81 5.79
CA GLN A 86 -19.83 -3.72 6.93
C GLN A 86 -18.41 -3.75 7.52
N LEU A 87 -17.84 -2.56 7.74
CA LEU A 87 -16.52 -2.43 8.32
C LEU A 87 -16.48 -3.10 9.70
N PRO A 88 -15.48 -3.97 9.96
CA PRO A 88 -15.41 -4.71 11.19
C PRO A 88 -15.13 -3.77 12.36
N LYS A 89 -15.88 -3.97 13.45
CA LYS A 89 -15.62 -3.29 14.71
C LYS A 89 -14.60 -4.09 15.51
N LEU A 90 -13.36 -3.61 15.58
CA LEU A 90 -12.30 -4.30 16.33
C LEU A 90 -12.36 -4.04 17.84
N ASN A 91 -12.88 -2.89 18.25
CA ASN A 91 -12.99 -2.54 19.67
C ASN A 91 -14.16 -3.27 20.33
N LYS A 92 -13.90 -4.01 21.42
CA LYS A 92 -14.90 -4.85 22.12
C LYS A 92 -15.92 -4.05 22.94
N LYS A 93 -15.75 -2.73 23.09
CA LYS A 93 -16.71 -1.88 23.81
C LYS A 93 -18.02 -1.85 23.03
N LYS A 94 -19.09 -2.46 23.58
CA LYS A 94 -20.39 -2.60 22.90
C LYS A 94 -21.00 -1.29 22.40
N SER A 95 -20.71 -0.15 23.03
CA SER A 95 -21.32 1.16 22.73
C SER A 95 -20.60 2.01 21.68
N SER A 96 -19.35 1.74 21.32
CA SER A 96 -18.64 2.57 20.32
C SER A 96 -19.05 2.15 18.90
N ILE A 97 -19.23 3.10 17.99
CA ILE A 97 -19.41 2.81 16.56
C ILE A 97 -18.12 3.27 15.88
N VAL A 98 -17.71 2.56 14.83
CA VAL A 98 -16.51 2.91 14.06
C VAL A 98 -16.72 4.29 13.44
N ASP A 99 -15.71 5.14 13.54
CA ASP A 99 -15.56 6.45 12.90
C ASP A 99 -14.57 6.33 11.72
N PRO A 100 -14.93 5.66 10.60
CA PRO A 100 -13.95 5.25 9.61
C PRO A 100 -13.46 6.41 8.74
N PHE A 101 -12.19 6.29 8.33
CA PHE A 101 -11.64 6.97 7.17
C PHE A 101 -10.74 6.02 6.38
N VAL A 102 -10.47 6.36 5.12
CA VAL A 102 -9.64 5.55 4.23
C VAL A 102 -8.39 6.32 3.84
N SER A 103 -7.23 5.73 4.08
CA SER A 103 -5.94 6.14 3.52
C SER A 103 -5.66 5.37 2.24
N VAL A 104 -5.28 6.08 1.19
CA VAL A 104 -4.78 5.55 -0.08
C VAL A 104 -3.30 5.93 -0.21
N GLU A 105 -2.45 4.91 -0.28
CA GLU A 105 -0.99 5.03 -0.28
C GLU A 105 -0.41 4.47 -1.58
N ILE A 106 0.46 5.24 -2.22
CA ILE A 106 1.32 4.76 -3.31
C ILE A 106 2.67 4.40 -2.71
N LEU A 107 3.13 3.19 -3.01
CA LEU A 107 4.34 2.60 -2.47
C LEU A 107 5.21 2.10 -3.61
N GLY A 108 6.38 2.70 -3.84
CA GLY A 108 7.26 2.34 -4.94
C GLY A 108 8.62 2.98 -4.77
N VAL A 109 9.14 3.59 -5.83
CA VAL A 109 10.32 4.46 -5.72
C VAL A 109 10.00 5.68 -4.87
N ALA A 110 11.01 6.28 -4.23
CA ALA A 110 10.79 7.37 -3.27
C ALA A 110 10.03 8.57 -3.87
N ARG A 111 10.18 8.82 -5.18
CA ARG A 111 9.49 9.90 -5.89
C ARG A 111 7.99 9.64 -6.10
N ASP A 112 7.59 8.37 -6.15
CA ASP A 112 6.20 7.96 -6.35
C ASP A 112 5.43 7.82 -5.03
N ASN A 113 6.14 7.82 -3.89
CA ASN A 113 5.51 7.60 -2.60
C ASN A 113 4.63 8.80 -2.22
N ASP A 114 3.33 8.56 -2.08
CA ASP A 114 2.34 9.56 -1.69
C ASP A 114 1.24 8.90 -0.85
N LYS A 115 0.57 9.68 0.00
CA LYS A 115 -0.52 9.24 0.87
C LYS A 115 -1.60 10.31 0.94
N LYS A 116 -2.83 9.93 0.59
CA LYS A 116 -4.02 10.77 0.70
C LYS A 116 -5.07 10.06 1.53
N GLN A 117 -5.91 10.82 2.23
CA GLN A 117 -6.92 10.26 3.12
C GLN A 117 -8.25 10.96 2.94
N THR A 118 -9.33 10.21 3.11
CA THR A 118 -10.68 10.76 3.12
C THR A 118 -10.95 11.51 4.43
N LYS A 119 -12.06 12.22 4.50
CA LYS A 119 -12.64 12.67 5.76
C LYS A 119 -13.08 11.48 6.61
N VAL A 120 -13.12 11.70 7.92
CA VAL A 120 -13.73 10.78 8.88
C VAL A 120 -15.25 10.77 8.71
N ARG A 121 -15.88 9.60 8.87
CA ARG A 121 -17.34 9.46 8.94
C ARG A 121 -17.75 9.02 10.33
N ASP A 122 -18.35 9.94 11.07
CA ASP A 122 -18.74 9.68 12.45
C ASP A 122 -19.83 8.60 12.52
N ASN A 123 -19.61 7.64 13.41
CA ASN A 123 -20.51 6.60 13.86
C ASN A 123 -21.16 5.82 12.71
N ASN A 124 -20.38 5.49 11.66
CA ASN A 124 -20.88 4.70 10.55
C ASN A 124 -19.86 3.69 10.01
N GLY A 125 -19.80 2.51 10.63
CA GLY A 125 -19.11 1.34 10.09
C GLY A 125 -19.93 0.49 9.11
N PHE A 126 -21.25 0.67 9.03
CA PHE A 126 -22.11 -0.23 8.25
C PHE A 126 -22.10 0.09 6.75
N ASN A 127 -22.21 1.36 6.38
CA ASN A 127 -22.26 1.82 5.00
C ASN A 127 -21.75 3.27 4.80
N PRO A 128 -20.56 3.64 5.31
CA PRO A 128 -20.03 4.99 5.17
C PRO A 128 -19.87 5.36 3.69
N MET A 129 -20.18 6.61 3.33
CA MET A 129 -19.99 7.16 1.99
C MET A 129 -19.03 8.35 2.04
N TRP A 130 -17.96 8.33 1.25
CA TRP A 130 -17.00 9.43 1.17
C TRP A 130 -17.19 10.23 -0.11
N ASN A 131 -17.26 9.56 -1.26
CA ASN A 131 -17.28 10.17 -2.59
C ASN A 131 -16.12 11.15 -2.79
N GLU A 132 -14.93 10.78 -2.32
CA GLU A 132 -13.72 11.60 -2.40
C GLU A 132 -12.79 11.10 -3.49
N HIS A 133 -12.22 12.03 -4.25
CA HIS A 133 -11.37 11.76 -5.40
C HIS A 133 -9.91 12.13 -5.11
N PHE A 134 -9.00 11.24 -5.44
CA PHE A 134 -7.56 11.41 -5.33
C PHE A 134 -6.88 11.17 -6.68
N GLU A 135 -5.98 12.07 -7.06
CA GLU A 135 -5.09 11.89 -8.21
C GLU A 135 -3.66 11.63 -7.71
N PHE A 136 -2.96 10.66 -8.30
CA PHE A 136 -1.56 10.38 -8.01
C PHE A 136 -0.75 10.37 -9.32
N GLU A 137 0.43 10.99 -9.30
CA GLU A 137 1.39 10.93 -10.40
C GLU A 137 2.47 9.89 -10.05
N ILE A 138 2.68 8.92 -10.94
CA ILE A 138 3.53 7.75 -10.69
C ILE A 138 4.53 7.62 -11.84
N ASP A 139 5.81 7.90 -11.58
CA ASP A 139 6.90 7.88 -12.56
C ASP A 139 7.31 6.46 -12.96
N VAL A 140 7.32 5.52 -12.01
CA VAL A 140 7.76 4.12 -12.23
C VAL A 140 6.66 3.11 -11.84
N PRO A 141 5.54 3.05 -12.60
CA PRO A 141 4.42 2.15 -12.31
C PRO A 141 4.79 0.68 -12.11
N ALA A 142 5.83 0.20 -12.80
CA ALA A 142 6.28 -1.19 -12.72
C ALA A 142 6.82 -1.60 -11.33
N LEU A 143 7.13 -0.64 -10.46
CA LEU A 143 7.54 -0.86 -9.07
C LEU A 143 6.51 -0.38 -8.05
N ALA A 144 5.44 0.28 -8.51
CA ALA A 144 4.44 0.87 -7.65
C ALA A 144 3.41 -0.18 -7.18
N MET A 145 2.96 0.00 -5.94
CA MET A 145 1.88 -0.70 -5.32
C MET A 145 0.90 0.32 -4.74
N VAL A 146 -0.38 -0.03 -4.73
CA VAL A 146 -1.44 0.79 -4.12
C VAL A 146 -1.91 0.08 -2.85
N ARG A 147 -1.93 0.78 -1.73
CA ARG A 147 -2.45 0.29 -0.45
C ARG A 147 -3.65 1.13 -0.01
N PHE A 148 -4.75 0.46 0.23
CA PHE A 148 -5.94 0.98 0.88
C PHE A 148 -5.87 0.55 2.35
N LEU A 149 -5.97 1.49 3.27
CA LEU A 149 -5.97 1.27 4.71
C LEU A 149 -7.20 1.95 5.28
N VAL A 150 -8.03 1.19 6.01
CA VAL A 150 -9.17 1.70 6.75
C VAL A 150 -8.79 1.74 8.22
N GLU A 151 -9.03 2.88 8.85
CA GLU A 151 -8.77 3.11 10.27
C GLU A 151 -10.03 3.69 10.94
N ASP A 152 -10.20 3.38 12.22
CA ASP A 152 -11.21 3.92 13.12
C ASP A 152 -10.60 5.10 13.86
N TYR A 153 -11.12 6.30 13.61
CA TYR A 153 -10.56 7.52 14.18
C TYR A 153 -10.84 7.61 15.69
N ASP A 154 -9.81 7.87 16.49
CA ASP A 154 -9.96 8.12 17.93
C ASP A 154 -9.29 9.46 18.30
N VAL A 155 -10.05 10.38 18.87
CA VAL A 155 -9.55 11.70 19.30
C VAL A 155 -8.52 11.58 20.44
N SER A 156 -8.67 10.55 21.27
CA SER A 156 -7.97 10.41 22.55
C SER A 156 -6.81 9.43 22.51
N SER A 157 -6.72 8.61 21.46
CA SER A 157 -5.72 7.56 21.35
C SER A 157 -5.23 7.41 19.90
N ARG A 158 -4.47 6.36 19.61
CA ARG A 158 -4.07 6.06 18.24
C ARG A 158 -5.27 5.42 17.54
N ASN A 159 -5.54 5.84 16.30
CA ASN A 159 -6.56 5.22 15.47
C ASN A 159 -6.40 3.69 15.43
N ASP A 160 -7.52 2.98 15.57
CA ASP A 160 -7.53 1.52 15.49
C ASP A 160 -7.48 1.10 14.01
N PHE A 161 -6.66 0.11 13.69
CA PHE A 161 -6.70 -0.53 12.37
C PHE A 161 -8.09 -1.18 12.17
N VAL A 162 -8.68 -1.05 10.98
CA VAL A 162 -9.96 -1.73 10.66
C VAL A 162 -9.74 -2.79 9.59
N GLY A 163 -9.01 -2.44 8.54
CA GLY A 163 -8.75 -3.34 7.43
C GLY A 163 -7.79 -2.75 6.41
N GLN A 164 -7.27 -3.60 5.53
CA GLN A 164 -6.33 -3.19 4.51
C GLN A 164 -6.54 -4.00 3.23
N TYR A 165 -6.12 -3.41 2.11
CA TYR A 165 -5.85 -4.13 0.87
C TYR A 165 -4.63 -3.53 0.18
N THR A 166 -3.74 -4.36 -0.34
CA THR A 166 -2.55 -3.90 -1.06
C THR A 166 -2.38 -4.71 -2.34
N VAL A 167 -2.09 -4.02 -3.44
CA VAL A 167 -2.00 -4.63 -4.78
C VAL A 167 -0.91 -3.94 -5.62
N PRO A 168 -0.11 -4.68 -6.40
CA PRO A 168 0.75 -4.10 -7.42
C PRO A 168 -0.07 -3.29 -8.42
N LEU A 169 0.44 -2.13 -8.84
CA LEU A 169 -0.28 -1.28 -9.79
C LEU A 169 -0.53 -2.00 -11.13
N THR A 170 0.38 -2.89 -11.52
CA THR A 170 0.27 -3.73 -12.73
C THR A 170 -0.86 -4.77 -12.66
N SER A 171 -1.34 -5.09 -11.46
CA SER A 171 -2.40 -6.07 -11.22
C SER A 171 -3.72 -5.40 -10.83
N LEU A 172 -3.77 -4.06 -10.81
CA LEU A 172 -4.99 -3.30 -10.58
C LEU A 172 -5.89 -3.41 -11.82
N GLN A 173 -7.16 -3.79 -11.63
CA GLN A 173 -8.14 -3.77 -12.71
C GLN A 173 -8.54 -2.32 -13.00
N LEU A 174 -8.36 -1.90 -14.25
CA LEU A 174 -8.66 -0.56 -14.74
C LEU A 174 -9.97 -0.54 -15.52
#